data_AF-A0A559RXJ3-F1
#
_entry.id   AF-A0A559RXJ3-F1
#
_cell.length_a   1.000
_cell.length_b   1.000
_cell.length_c   1.000
_cell.angle_alpha   90.00
_cell.angle_beta   90.00
_cell.angle_gamma   90.00
#
_symmetry.space_group_name_H-M   'P 1'
#
loop_
_entity.id
_entity.type
_entity.pdbx_description
1 polymer ?
#
loop_
_entity_poly.entity_id
_entity_poly.type
_entity_poly.pdbx_seq_one_letter_code
_entity_poly.pdbx_strand_id
1 'polypeptide(L)'
;MKKTVILLFWILSVFNNYSQKNKIFNFELLGSLIINTDQLISYKIEFNVNNKGFLEGYSYTDISGDDETKSYIRGYYNKKSRKIKFKENDILYTKSKSLPEEFCFIDFEGKFKGNSRKKTLSGKFTGIYNDKDTCATGKIKLVSIKFVEKKIKKIYKKIKKIKKIDSIVKKQIEPKNYLRKFSETSINSGEKVSVFIYTKKLRLEVWDYGKEDGDIISISNNGKMIIENFRVTKEKKKLNIDLKNSINIIKIINISAGKLKTNTTKIKLYDYRRDYEVLANLEEGKSAIINIIKAN
;
A
#
# COMPACT_ATOMS: atom_id res chain seq x y z
N MET A 1 43.61 -26.77 50.39
CA MET A 1 44.08 -25.88 49.31
C MET A 1 43.24 -26.12 48.06
N LYS A 2 42.56 -25.04 47.59
CA LYS A 2 41.97 -24.75 46.26
C LYS A 2 41.38 -25.94 45.46
N LYS A 3 40.08 -26.23 45.48
CA LYS A 3 38.93 -25.54 44.82
C LYS A 3 39.21 -25.15 43.36
N THR A 4 38.73 -25.99 42.44
CA THR A 4 38.46 -25.63 41.04
C THR A 4 37.01 -26.00 40.73
N VAL A 5 36.14 -25.01 40.89
CA VAL A 5 34.74 -25.05 40.44
C VAL A 5 34.77 -24.68 38.97
N ILE A 6 34.40 -25.63 38.10
CA ILE A 6 34.20 -25.38 36.67
C ILE A 6 32.87 -24.63 36.54
N LEU A 7 32.97 -23.31 36.39
CA LEU A 7 31.81 -22.44 36.12
C LEU A 7 31.55 -22.46 34.61
N LEU A 8 30.61 -23.30 34.18
CA LEU A 8 30.12 -23.34 32.80
C LEU A 8 29.29 -22.06 32.57
N PHE A 9 29.92 -21.02 32.00
CA PHE A 9 29.24 -19.79 31.61
C PHE A 9 28.33 -20.07 30.41
N TRP A 10 27.05 -20.33 30.70
CA TRP A 10 26.00 -20.43 29.69
C TRP A 10 25.72 -19.01 29.17
N ILE A 11 26.37 -18.63 28.07
CA ILE A 11 26.04 -17.42 27.31
C ILE A 11 24.67 -17.67 26.67
N LEU A 12 23.62 -17.30 27.41
CA LEU A 12 22.29 -17.00 26.86
C LEU A 12 22.45 -15.77 25.97
N SER A 13 22.88 -15.99 24.73
CA SER A 13 22.66 -15.04 23.65
C SER A 13 21.16 -14.93 23.44
N VAL A 14 20.55 -13.94 24.11
CA VAL A 14 19.20 -13.48 23.81
C VAL A 14 19.24 -12.90 22.41
N PHE A 15 19.05 -13.76 21.41
CA PHE A 15 18.71 -13.34 20.07
C PHE A 15 17.35 -12.65 20.18
N ASN A 16 17.39 -11.32 20.34
CA ASN A 16 16.28 -10.45 20.01
C ASN A 16 16.00 -10.61 18.52
N ASN A 17 15.25 -11.65 18.18
CA ASN A 17 14.58 -11.77 16.90
C ASN A 17 13.58 -10.62 16.83
N TYR A 18 14.03 -9.48 16.31
CA TYR A 18 13.16 -8.45 15.76
C TYR A 18 12.48 -9.05 14.52
N SER A 19 11.50 -9.91 14.76
CA SER A 19 10.53 -10.31 13.76
C SER A 19 9.84 -9.02 13.32
N GLN A 20 10.11 -8.60 12.08
CA GLN A 20 9.44 -7.46 11.47
C GLN A 20 7.95 -7.81 11.36
N LYS A 21 7.16 -7.42 12.36
CA LYS A 21 5.71 -7.56 12.30
C LYS A 21 5.21 -6.71 11.14
N ASN A 22 4.67 -7.37 10.12
CA ASN A 22 3.85 -6.69 9.12
C ASN A 22 2.77 -5.88 9.86
N LYS A 23 2.51 -4.65 9.40
CA LYS A 23 1.50 -3.79 10.02
C LYS A 23 0.12 -4.41 9.80
N ILE A 24 -0.41 -5.07 10.83
CA ILE A 24 -1.73 -5.73 10.77
C ILE A 24 -2.80 -4.68 11.05
N PHE A 25 -3.72 -4.51 10.11
CA PHE A 25 -4.92 -3.70 10.30
C PHE A 25 -6.10 -4.56 10.74
N ASN A 26 -6.78 -4.12 11.79
CA ASN A 26 -7.94 -4.81 12.36
C ASN A 26 -9.17 -4.67 11.47
N PHE A 27 -9.25 -3.57 10.72
CA PHE A 27 -10.37 -3.26 9.84
C PHE A 27 -9.85 -2.87 8.46
N GLU A 28 -10.35 -3.57 7.44
CA GLU A 28 -10.14 -3.24 6.04
C GLU A 28 -11.52 -3.17 5.36
N LEU A 29 -11.86 -1.98 4.88
CA LEU A 29 -13.14 -1.69 4.24
C LEU A 29 -12.90 -1.15 2.83
N LEU A 30 -13.75 -1.57 1.90
CA LEU A 30 -13.68 -1.20 0.48
C LEU A 30 -15.06 -0.76 0.00
N GLY A 31 -15.10 0.21 -0.91
CA GLY A 31 -16.29 0.71 -1.56
C GLY A 31 -15.97 1.95 -2.37
N SER A 32 -16.74 3.02 -2.17
CA SER A 32 -16.63 4.21 -3.01
C SER A 32 -16.84 5.52 -2.24
N LEU A 33 -16.16 6.57 -2.72
CA LEU A 33 -16.60 7.95 -2.59
C LEU A 33 -17.67 8.20 -3.64
N ILE A 34 -18.73 8.89 -3.24
CA ILE A 34 -19.86 9.26 -4.09
C ILE A 34 -19.91 10.79 -4.07
N ILE A 35 -19.41 11.41 -5.14
CA ILE A 35 -19.37 12.87 -5.33
C ILE A 35 -20.54 13.23 -6.25
N ASN A 36 -21.36 14.22 -5.86
CA ASN A 36 -22.55 14.63 -6.59
C ASN A 36 -23.49 13.45 -6.92
N THR A 37 -24.32 13.53 -7.98
CA THR A 37 -25.38 12.54 -8.22
C THR A 37 -24.86 11.17 -8.66
N ASP A 38 -23.70 11.04 -9.32
CA ASP A 38 -23.25 9.73 -9.85
C ASP A 38 -21.72 9.49 -9.98
N GLN A 39 -20.84 10.42 -9.57
CA GLN A 39 -19.40 10.16 -9.70
C GLN A 39 -18.92 9.21 -8.58
N LEU A 40 -18.47 8.02 -8.98
CA LEU A 40 -17.97 6.97 -8.09
C LEU A 40 -16.46 6.84 -8.19
N ILE A 41 -15.75 7.20 -7.12
CA ILE A 41 -14.31 6.99 -7.02
C ILE A 41 -14.08 5.80 -6.09
N SER A 42 -13.23 4.86 -6.48
CA SER A 42 -12.93 3.71 -5.64
C SER A 42 -12.20 4.15 -4.37
N TYR A 43 -12.60 3.58 -3.23
CA TYR A 43 -12.09 3.99 -1.93
C TYR A 43 -11.93 2.81 -0.99
N LYS A 44 -10.77 2.73 -0.34
CA LYS A 44 -10.44 1.73 0.68
C LYS A 44 -9.92 2.45 1.90
N ILE A 45 -10.26 1.95 3.09
CA ILE A 45 -9.58 2.32 4.32
C ILE A 45 -9.12 1.08 5.06
N GLU A 46 -7.94 1.16 5.66
CA GLU A 46 -7.38 0.15 6.55
C GLU A 46 -6.93 0.83 7.84
N PHE A 47 -7.46 0.41 8.99
CA PHE A 47 -7.22 1.12 10.24
C PHE A 47 -7.27 0.24 11.48
N ASN A 48 -6.61 0.72 12.52
CA ASN A 48 -6.67 0.21 13.88
C ASN A 48 -7.39 1.21 14.78
N VAL A 49 -7.99 0.71 15.85
CA VAL A 49 -8.60 1.53 16.90
C VAL A 49 -8.03 1.09 18.23
N ASN A 50 -7.49 2.03 19.01
CA ASN A 50 -6.97 1.73 20.34
C ASN A 50 -8.07 1.71 21.42
N ASN A 51 -7.70 1.39 22.66
CA ASN A 51 -8.65 1.27 23.77
C ASN A 51 -9.38 2.58 24.11
N LYS A 52 -8.80 3.74 23.77
CA LYS A 52 -9.40 5.07 23.96
C LYS A 52 -10.30 5.49 22.77
N GLY A 53 -10.47 4.63 21.77
CA GLY A 53 -11.25 4.91 20.58
C GLY A 53 -10.52 5.75 19.54
N PHE A 54 -9.23 6.07 19.73
CA PHE A 54 -8.44 6.75 18.70
C PHE A 54 -8.17 5.79 17.54
N LEU A 55 -8.39 6.30 16.34
CA LEU A 55 -8.27 5.59 15.06
C LEU A 55 -7.05 6.10 14.31
N GLU A 56 -6.25 5.17 13.78
CA GLU A 56 -5.17 5.48 12.86
C GLU A 56 -5.05 4.41 11.76
N GLY A 57 -4.66 4.83 10.56
CA GLY A 57 -4.63 3.94 9.41
C GLY A 57 -4.24 4.62 8.11
N TYR A 58 -4.64 4.01 7.01
CA TYR A 58 -4.50 4.59 5.68
C TYR A 58 -5.84 4.55 4.93
N SER A 59 -6.02 5.52 4.05
CA SER A 59 -6.99 5.49 2.97
C SER A 59 -6.27 5.26 1.64
N TYR A 60 -7.03 4.78 0.65
CA TYR A 60 -6.61 4.67 -0.74
C TYR A 60 -7.76 5.19 -1.59
N THR A 61 -7.48 6.18 -2.42
CA THR A 61 -8.39 6.76 -3.39
C THR A 61 -7.93 6.38 -4.79
N ASP A 62 -8.87 6.21 -5.71
CA ASP A 62 -8.62 5.86 -7.12
C ASP A 62 -7.73 4.62 -7.28
N ILE A 63 -8.09 3.56 -6.55
CA ILE A 63 -7.36 2.30 -6.51
C ILE A 63 -7.25 1.70 -7.91
N SER A 64 -6.01 1.43 -8.33
CA SER A 64 -5.62 1.00 -9.67
C SER A 64 -5.92 1.99 -10.80
N GLY A 65 -6.26 3.25 -10.48
CA GLY A 65 -6.41 4.33 -11.44
C GLY A 65 -5.15 5.19 -11.58
N ASP A 66 -5.24 6.22 -12.42
CA ASP A 66 -4.13 7.10 -12.77
C ASP A 66 -3.75 8.03 -11.62
N ASP A 67 -4.69 8.32 -10.71
CA ASP A 67 -4.51 9.21 -9.57
C ASP A 67 -4.48 8.45 -8.23
N GLU A 68 -4.17 7.15 -8.27
CA GLU A 68 -4.09 6.30 -7.07
C GLU A 68 -3.27 6.98 -5.97
N THR A 69 -3.93 7.28 -4.86
CA THR A 69 -3.32 8.05 -3.75
C THR A 69 -3.58 7.34 -2.45
N LYS A 70 -2.51 7.12 -1.67
CA LYS A 70 -2.58 6.56 -0.33
C LYS A 70 -2.30 7.65 0.69
N SER A 71 -3.29 7.96 1.51
CA SER A 71 -3.20 8.98 2.54
C SER A 71 -3.26 8.35 3.93
N TYR A 72 -2.65 9.01 4.89
CA TYR A 72 -2.71 8.60 6.28
C TYR A 72 -3.93 9.23 6.96
N ILE A 73 -4.69 8.40 7.68
CA ILE A 73 -5.92 8.83 8.36
C ILE A 73 -5.78 8.78 9.88
N ARG A 74 -6.36 9.78 10.55
CA ARG A 74 -6.52 9.83 12.02
C ARG A 74 -7.93 10.22 12.40
N GLY A 75 -8.40 9.75 13.53
CA GLY A 75 -9.69 10.16 14.06
C GLY A 75 -10.13 9.40 15.29
N TYR A 76 -11.44 9.26 15.45
CA TYR A 76 -12.03 8.61 16.61
C TYR A 76 -13.22 7.73 16.23
N TYR A 77 -13.33 6.59 16.89
CA TYR A 77 -14.44 5.67 16.80
C TYR A 77 -15.01 5.40 18.20
N ASN A 78 -16.29 5.73 18.39
CA ASN A 78 -17.02 5.41 19.59
C ASN A 78 -17.83 4.11 19.38
N LYS A 79 -17.39 3.02 20.03
CA LYS A 79 -18.02 1.70 19.91
C LYS A 79 -19.48 1.65 20.39
N LYS A 80 -19.85 2.47 21.39
CA LYS A 80 -21.21 2.51 21.96
C LYS A 80 -22.19 3.18 20.98
N SER A 81 -21.87 4.39 20.53
CA SER A 81 -22.72 5.14 19.60
C SER A 81 -22.54 4.76 18.12
N ARG A 82 -21.52 3.96 17.81
CA ARG A 82 -21.07 3.60 16.45
C ARG A 82 -20.65 4.79 15.60
N LYS A 83 -20.51 5.98 16.19
CA LYS A 83 -20.02 7.18 15.50
C LYS A 83 -18.54 7.03 15.21
N ILE A 84 -18.16 7.34 13.98
CA ILE A 84 -16.78 7.37 13.53
C ILE A 84 -16.52 8.70 12.83
N LYS A 85 -15.38 9.30 13.10
CA LYS A 85 -14.86 10.44 12.37
C LYS A 85 -13.39 10.20 12.05
N PHE A 86 -12.94 10.60 10.87
CA PHE A 86 -11.52 10.62 10.55
C PHE A 86 -11.22 11.69 9.51
N LYS A 87 -9.97 12.13 9.50
CA LYS A 87 -9.42 13.01 8.47
C LYS A 87 -8.20 12.38 7.83
N GLU A 88 -8.02 12.63 6.54
CA GLU A 88 -6.73 12.46 5.87
C GLU A 88 -5.85 13.67 6.19
N ASN A 89 -4.59 13.41 6.56
CA ASN A 89 -3.70 14.46 7.06
C ASN A 89 -2.38 14.57 6.30
N ASP A 90 -2.04 13.55 5.51
CA ASP A 90 -0.74 13.43 4.84
C ASP A 90 -0.81 12.34 3.77
N ILE A 91 -0.02 12.48 2.71
CA ILE A 91 0.09 11.50 1.62
C ILE A 91 1.33 10.64 1.85
N LEU A 92 1.17 9.32 1.77
CA LEU A 92 2.29 8.39 1.75
C LEU A 92 2.85 8.25 0.34
N TYR A 93 1.97 8.01 -0.63
CA TYR A 93 2.33 8.02 -2.04
C TYR A 93 1.14 8.41 -2.92
N THR A 94 1.44 8.83 -4.15
CA THR A 94 0.45 9.12 -5.18
C THR A 94 1.01 8.85 -6.58
N LYS A 95 0.16 8.37 -7.50
CA LYS A 95 0.42 8.32 -8.95
C LYS A 95 0.01 9.62 -9.65
N SER A 96 -0.74 10.48 -8.98
CA SER A 96 -1.20 11.75 -9.53
C SER A 96 -0.04 12.67 -9.87
N LYS A 97 -0.25 13.49 -10.90
CA LYS A 97 0.69 14.53 -11.33
C LYS A 97 0.43 15.87 -10.64
N SER A 98 -0.61 15.94 -9.80
CA SER A 98 -0.98 17.13 -9.05
C SER A 98 0.10 17.60 -8.11
N LEU A 99 0.13 18.91 -7.89
CA LEU A 99 1.02 19.55 -6.93
C LEU A 99 0.57 19.25 -5.49
N PRO A 100 1.49 19.26 -4.51
CA PRO A 100 1.15 19.02 -3.10
C PRO A 100 0.00 19.90 -2.56
N GLU A 101 -0.14 21.13 -3.06
CA GLU A 101 -1.20 22.06 -2.64
C GLU A 101 -2.57 21.72 -3.22
N GLU A 102 -2.61 20.98 -4.33
CA GLU A 102 -3.85 20.64 -5.06
C GLU A 102 -4.54 19.39 -4.51
N PHE A 103 -3.97 18.73 -3.49
CA PHE A 103 -4.57 17.53 -2.94
C PHE A 103 -5.79 17.84 -2.07
N CYS A 104 -6.89 17.17 -2.39
CA CYS A 104 -8.17 17.26 -1.72
C CYS A 104 -8.27 16.20 -0.60
N PHE A 105 -8.09 16.61 0.66
CA PHE A 105 -8.10 15.70 1.81
C PHE A 105 -9.49 15.46 2.37
N ILE A 106 -9.82 14.20 2.66
CA ILE A 106 -11.14 13.80 3.18
C ILE A 106 -11.26 14.09 4.67
N ASP A 107 -12.28 14.85 5.06
CA ASP A 107 -12.84 14.93 6.41
C ASP A 107 -14.19 14.18 6.45
N PHE A 108 -14.24 13.06 7.16
CA PHE A 108 -15.37 12.14 7.18
C PHE A 108 -16.07 12.09 8.54
N GLU A 109 -17.40 12.07 8.52
CA GLU A 109 -18.23 11.74 9.67
C GLU A 109 -19.35 10.75 9.29
N GLY A 110 -19.52 9.71 10.09
CA GLY A 110 -20.56 8.72 9.86
C GLY A 110 -20.73 7.66 10.93
N LYS A 111 -21.27 6.52 10.50
CA LYS A 111 -21.53 5.35 11.34
C LYS A 111 -20.72 4.15 10.87
N PHE A 112 -20.08 3.45 11.80
CA PHE A 112 -19.36 2.21 11.55
C PHE A 112 -19.95 1.06 12.37
N LYS A 113 -20.46 0.03 11.69
CA LYS A 113 -21.02 -1.19 12.31
C LYS A 113 -19.93 -2.27 12.51
N GLY A 114 -18.88 -1.95 13.26
CA GLY A 114 -17.68 -2.79 13.41
C GLY A 114 -17.90 -4.17 14.05
N ASN A 115 -18.87 -4.32 14.96
CA ASN A 115 -19.14 -5.60 15.63
C ASN A 115 -20.06 -6.53 14.82
N SER A 116 -20.60 -6.08 13.69
CA SER A 116 -21.55 -6.86 12.91
C SER A 116 -20.87 -7.88 11.99
N ARG A 117 -21.59 -8.95 11.61
CA ARG A 117 -21.15 -9.92 10.60
C ARG A 117 -20.88 -9.25 9.24
N LYS A 118 -21.62 -8.18 8.92
CA LYS A 118 -21.44 -7.31 7.75
C LYS A 118 -20.95 -5.94 8.20
N LYS A 119 -19.65 -5.84 8.50
CA LYS A 119 -19.00 -4.58 8.84
C LYS A 119 -19.21 -3.58 7.70
N THR A 120 -19.82 -2.45 8.03
CA THR A 120 -20.22 -1.40 7.09
C THR A 120 -19.88 -0.05 7.68
N LEU A 121 -19.38 0.84 6.84
CA LEU A 121 -19.14 2.23 7.16
C LEU A 121 -19.90 3.08 6.15
N SER A 122 -20.65 4.06 6.65
CA SER A 122 -21.37 4.99 5.80
C SER A 122 -21.51 6.35 6.47
N GLY A 123 -21.35 7.42 5.71
CA GLY A 123 -21.44 8.78 6.22
C GLY A 123 -21.26 9.81 5.11
N LYS A 124 -21.13 11.07 5.53
CA LYS A 124 -20.80 12.19 4.65
C LYS A 124 -19.32 12.49 4.77
N PHE A 125 -18.76 13.06 3.72
CA PHE A 125 -17.43 13.66 3.78
C PHE A 125 -17.44 15.04 3.14
N THR A 126 -16.47 15.84 3.57
CA THR A 126 -16.07 17.10 2.95
C THR A 126 -14.61 16.94 2.58
N GLY A 127 -14.28 17.14 1.32
CA GLY A 127 -12.91 17.28 0.84
C GLY A 127 -12.43 18.71 1.10
N ILE A 128 -11.21 18.85 1.61
CA ILE A 128 -10.62 20.14 1.99
C ILE A 128 -9.20 20.24 1.41
N TYR A 129 -8.87 21.36 0.77
CA TYR A 129 -7.53 21.71 0.32
C TYR A 129 -6.66 22.21 1.48
N ASN A 130 -5.35 22.39 1.25
CA ASN A 130 -4.43 22.88 2.28
C ASN A 130 -4.73 24.32 2.73
N ASP A 131 -5.30 25.15 1.86
CA ASP A 131 -5.76 26.52 2.15
C ASP A 131 -7.10 26.56 2.93
N LYS A 132 -7.67 25.38 3.23
CA LYS A 132 -8.95 25.13 3.91
C LYS A 132 -10.19 25.32 3.03
N ASP A 133 -10.03 25.57 1.75
CA ASP A 133 -11.17 25.63 0.84
C ASP A 133 -11.75 24.24 0.59
N THR A 134 -13.06 24.19 0.37
CA THR A 134 -13.79 22.94 0.13
C THR A 134 -13.64 22.53 -1.33
N CYS A 135 -12.98 21.40 -1.58
CA CYS A 135 -12.77 20.85 -2.92
C CYS A 135 -13.89 19.90 -3.37
N ALA A 136 -14.52 19.19 -2.44
CA ALA A 136 -15.59 18.25 -2.76
C ALA A 136 -16.51 18.03 -1.57
N THR A 137 -17.74 17.60 -1.82
CA THR A 137 -18.62 17.04 -0.78
C THR A 137 -19.29 15.79 -1.30
N GLY A 138 -19.61 14.86 -0.40
CA GLY A 138 -20.21 13.62 -0.84
C GLY A 138 -20.50 12.62 0.26
N LYS A 139 -20.67 11.37 -0.14
CA LYS A 139 -20.94 10.25 0.76
C LYS A 139 -19.88 9.17 0.58
N ILE A 140 -19.47 8.56 1.69
CA ILE A 140 -18.63 7.36 1.67
C ILE A 140 -19.52 6.16 2.01
N LYS A 141 -19.41 5.07 1.24
CA LYS A 141 -20.06 3.78 1.55
C LYS A 141 -19.07 2.64 1.40
N LEU A 142 -18.69 2.01 2.51
CA LEU A 142 -17.72 0.91 2.55
C LEU A 142 -18.29 -0.34 3.23
N VAL A 143 -17.78 -1.49 2.82
CA VAL A 143 -18.04 -2.82 3.39
C VAL A 143 -16.72 -3.54 3.65
N SER A 144 -16.69 -4.48 4.59
CA SER A 144 -15.45 -5.24 4.81
C SER A 144 -15.01 -6.02 3.57
N ILE A 145 -13.69 -6.04 3.32
CA ILE A 145 -13.10 -6.81 2.21
C ILE A 145 -13.51 -8.30 2.30
N LYS A 146 -13.55 -8.88 3.50
CA LYS A 146 -14.06 -10.25 3.73
C LYS A 146 -15.49 -10.47 3.22
N PHE A 147 -16.35 -9.44 3.30
CA PHE A 147 -17.72 -9.52 2.78
C PHE A 147 -17.74 -9.45 1.25
N VAL A 148 -16.91 -8.57 0.68
CA VAL A 148 -16.71 -8.44 -0.78
C VAL A 148 -16.21 -9.76 -1.37
N GLU A 149 -15.19 -10.37 -0.77
CA GLU A 149 -14.66 -11.68 -1.15
C GLU A 149 -15.75 -12.75 -1.20
N LYS A 150 -16.58 -12.84 -0.15
CA LYS A 150 -17.68 -13.81 -0.10
C LYS A 150 -18.69 -13.61 -1.23
N LYS A 151 -18.96 -12.35 -1.62
CA LYS A 151 -19.88 -12.04 -2.72
C LYS A 151 -19.27 -12.37 -4.07
N ILE A 152 -18.00 -12.02 -4.31
CA ILE A 152 -17.30 -12.35 -5.55
C ILE A 152 -17.17 -13.86 -5.73
N LYS A 153 -16.84 -14.61 -4.67
CA LYS A 153 -16.84 -16.09 -4.70
C LYS A 153 -18.17 -16.67 -5.19
N LYS A 154 -19.31 -16.09 -4.79
CA LYS A 154 -20.63 -16.52 -5.25
C LYS A 154 -20.86 -16.18 -6.73
N ILE A 155 -20.48 -14.98 -7.16
CA ILE A 155 -20.61 -14.53 -8.56
C ILE A 155 -19.73 -15.41 -9.46
N TYR A 156 -18.47 -15.61 -9.08
CA TYR A 156 -17.52 -16.45 -9.80
C TYR A 156 -18.02 -17.89 -9.98
N LYS A 157 -18.61 -18.50 -8.94
CA LYS A 157 -19.24 -19.84 -9.05
C LYS A 157 -20.34 -19.92 -10.10
N LYS A 158 -21.08 -18.82 -10.34
CA LYS A 158 -22.10 -18.75 -11.39
C LYS A 158 -21.45 -18.57 -12.76
N ILE A 159 -20.51 -17.62 -12.89
CA ILE A 159 -19.85 -17.30 -14.15
C ILE A 159 -18.99 -18.46 -14.67
N LYS A 160 -18.33 -19.21 -13.79
CA LYS A 160 -17.52 -20.39 -14.17
C LYS A 160 -18.33 -21.42 -14.98
N LYS A 161 -19.64 -21.51 -14.76
CA LYS A 161 -20.53 -22.45 -15.47
C LYS A 161 -21.00 -21.96 -16.84
N ILE A 162 -20.82 -20.67 -17.15
CA ILE A 162 -21.26 -20.07 -18.41
C ILE A 162 -20.19 -20.31 -19.47
N LYS A 163 -20.50 -21.12 -20.49
CA LYS A 163 -19.55 -21.46 -21.57
C LYS A 163 -19.18 -20.25 -22.44
N LYS A 164 -20.11 -19.32 -22.67
CA LYS A 164 -19.92 -18.14 -23.55
C LYS A 164 -18.98 -17.04 -23.01
N ILE A 165 -18.54 -17.12 -21.75
CA ILE A 165 -17.63 -16.11 -21.19
C ILE A 165 -16.19 -16.55 -21.40
N ASP A 166 -15.38 -15.65 -21.95
CA ASP A 166 -13.95 -15.85 -22.20
C ASP A 166 -13.19 -16.27 -20.93
N SER A 167 -12.26 -17.20 -21.12
CA SER A 167 -11.22 -17.59 -20.18
C SER A 167 -10.46 -16.39 -19.56
N ILE A 168 -10.20 -15.32 -20.32
CA ILE A 168 -9.52 -14.11 -19.85
C ILE A 168 -10.37 -13.40 -18.80
N VAL A 169 -11.64 -13.14 -19.12
CA VAL A 169 -12.60 -12.51 -18.21
C VAL A 169 -12.76 -13.37 -16.96
N LYS A 170 -12.91 -14.70 -17.11
CA LYS A 170 -12.99 -15.65 -15.98
C LYS A 170 -11.78 -15.58 -15.06
N LYS A 171 -10.57 -15.42 -15.59
CA LYS A 171 -9.34 -15.29 -14.81
C LYS A 171 -9.29 -13.95 -14.06
N GLN A 172 -9.71 -12.85 -14.68
CA GLN A 172 -9.74 -11.53 -14.04
C GLN A 172 -10.71 -11.45 -12.86
N ILE A 173 -11.90 -12.04 -13.00
CA ILE A 173 -12.93 -12.05 -11.94
C ILE A 173 -12.69 -13.09 -10.84
N GLU A 174 -11.67 -13.93 -10.99
CA GLU A 174 -11.31 -14.90 -9.97
C GLU A 174 -11.07 -14.14 -8.64
N PRO A 175 -11.66 -14.58 -7.51
CA PRO A 175 -11.63 -13.81 -6.26
C PRO A 175 -10.22 -13.38 -5.84
N LYS A 176 -9.20 -14.24 -6.03
CA LYS A 176 -7.82 -13.93 -5.70
C LYS A 176 -7.27 -12.78 -6.56
N ASN A 177 -7.46 -12.85 -7.88
CA ASN A 177 -6.96 -11.85 -8.82
C ASN A 177 -7.72 -10.52 -8.66
N TYR A 178 -9.05 -10.58 -8.52
CA TYR A 178 -9.87 -9.39 -8.33
C TYR A 178 -9.55 -8.66 -7.02
N LEU A 179 -9.27 -9.38 -5.93
CA LEU A 179 -8.95 -8.76 -4.65
C LEU A 179 -7.51 -8.24 -4.59
N ARG A 180 -6.60 -8.84 -5.37
CA ARG A 180 -5.19 -8.44 -5.41
C ARG A 180 -5.00 -6.95 -5.70
N LYS A 181 -5.82 -6.40 -6.62
CA LYS A 181 -5.79 -4.98 -6.98
C LYS A 181 -6.12 -4.02 -5.84
N PHE A 182 -6.75 -4.50 -4.76
CA PHE A 182 -7.07 -3.71 -3.57
C PHE A 182 -6.14 -3.99 -2.38
N SER A 183 -5.30 -5.03 -2.48
CA SER A 183 -4.41 -5.44 -1.40
C SER A 183 -2.95 -5.03 -1.65
N GLU A 184 -2.54 -4.96 -2.91
CA GLU A 184 -1.14 -4.73 -3.29
C GLU A 184 -1.03 -3.46 -4.12
N THR A 185 -0.20 -2.52 -3.66
CA THR A 185 0.23 -1.38 -4.48
C THR A 185 1.18 -1.91 -5.55
N SER A 186 0.98 -1.48 -6.79
CA SER A 186 1.82 -1.91 -7.91
C SER A 186 2.20 -0.75 -8.81
N ILE A 187 3.35 -0.87 -9.46
CA ILE A 187 3.87 0.08 -10.44
C ILE A 187 4.18 -0.65 -11.74
N ASN A 188 3.63 -0.16 -12.84
CA ASN A 188 3.78 -0.76 -14.17
C ASN A 188 4.84 -0.04 -15.02
N SER A 189 5.22 -0.63 -16.15
CA SER A 189 6.12 -0.02 -17.14
C SER A 189 5.70 1.41 -17.49
N GLY A 190 6.63 2.36 -17.40
CA GLY A 190 6.40 3.77 -17.75
C GLY A 190 5.71 4.60 -16.67
N GLU A 191 5.16 3.96 -15.63
CA GLU A 191 4.52 4.69 -14.54
C GLU A 191 5.56 5.44 -13.68
N LYS A 192 5.10 6.55 -13.14
CA LYS A 192 5.82 7.36 -12.16
C LYS A 192 4.95 7.48 -10.92
N VAL A 193 5.55 7.28 -9.75
CA VAL A 193 4.88 7.45 -8.45
C VAL A 193 5.70 8.41 -7.59
N SER A 194 5.02 9.26 -6.85
CA SER A 194 5.63 10.13 -5.85
C SER A 194 5.43 9.53 -4.47
N VAL A 195 6.51 9.36 -3.71
CA VAL A 195 6.52 8.83 -2.34
C VAL A 195 7.07 9.91 -1.42
N PHE A 196 6.29 10.31 -0.44
CA PHE A 196 6.67 11.34 0.51
C PHE A 196 7.34 10.69 1.72
N ILE A 197 8.47 11.24 2.18
CA ILE A 197 9.22 10.67 3.31
C ILE A 197 9.77 11.74 4.26
N TYR A 198 9.95 11.38 5.52
CA TYR A 198 10.49 12.25 6.57
C TYR A 198 11.99 12.01 6.85
N THR A 199 12.50 10.82 6.53
CA THR A 199 13.91 10.47 6.75
C THR A 199 14.86 11.19 5.78
N LYS A 200 16.10 11.46 6.25
CA LYS A 200 17.22 11.93 5.40
C LYS A 200 17.97 10.80 4.71
N LYS A 201 17.91 9.58 5.27
CA LYS A 201 18.54 8.37 4.73
C LYS A 201 17.46 7.34 4.47
N LEU A 202 17.29 6.96 3.21
CA LEU A 202 16.29 6.00 2.80
C LEU A 202 16.90 4.60 2.81
N ARG A 203 16.32 3.69 3.59
CA ARG A 203 16.61 2.27 3.44
C ARG A 203 15.64 1.70 2.40
N LEU A 204 16.20 1.06 1.37
CA LEU A 204 15.47 0.35 0.33
C LEU A 204 15.75 -1.14 0.47
N GLU A 205 14.71 -1.96 0.45
CA GLU A 205 14.78 -3.41 0.30
C GLU A 205 14.18 -3.83 -1.04
N VAL A 206 14.83 -4.78 -1.71
CA VAL A 206 14.34 -5.40 -2.95
C VAL A 206 14.48 -6.91 -2.89
N TRP A 207 13.43 -7.63 -3.30
CA TRP A 207 13.38 -9.09 -3.30
C TRP A 207 12.29 -9.60 -4.26
N ASP A 208 12.33 -10.90 -4.55
CA ASP A 208 11.34 -11.62 -5.34
C ASP A 208 10.17 -12.00 -4.43
N TYR A 209 8.99 -11.45 -4.69
CA TYR A 209 7.79 -11.76 -3.92
C TYR A 209 7.03 -12.99 -4.45
N GLY A 210 7.32 -13.39 -5.70
CA GLY A 210 6.67 -14.47 -6.40
C GLY A 210 7.51 -15.75 -6.37
N LYS A 211 7.93 -16.15 -7.56
CA LYS A 211 8.70 -17.36 -7.80
C LYS A 211 10.00 -16.94 -8.46
N GLU A 212 11.12 -17.35 -7.87
CA GLU A 212 12.44 -17.15 -8.45
C GLU A 212 12.51 -17.86 -9.82
N ASP A 213 12.30 -17.11 -10.88
CA ASP A 213 12.29 -17.59 -12.26
C ASP A 213 13.35 -16.90 -13.13
N GLY A 214 14.21 -16.10 -12.50
CA GLY A 214 15.39 -15.51 -13.11
C GLY A 214 15.28 -14.03 -13.41
N ASP A 215 14.32 -13.31 -12.82
CA ASP A 215 14.21 -11.86 -12.91
C ASP A 215 15.55 -11.14 -12.67
N ILE A 216 15.93 -10.24 -13.57
CA ILE A 216 17.12 -9.40 -13.45
C ILE A 216 16.70 -7.94 -13.53
N ILE A 217 17.08 -7.16 -12.53
CA ILE A 217 16.81 -5.72 -12.49
C ILE A 217 18.09 -4.90 -12.33
N SER A 218 17.98 -3.63 -12.69
CA SER A 218 18.91 -2.61 -12.28
C SER A 218 18.19 -1.46 -11.59
N ILE A 219 18.86 -0.79 -10.65
CA ILE A 219 18.33 0.38 -9.94
C ILE A 219 19.32 1.52 -10.05
N SER A 220 18.83 2.71 -10.42
CA SER A 220 19.59 3.95 -10.37
C SER A 220 18.96 4.95 -9.42
N ASN A 221 19.80 5.81 -8.82
CA ASN A 221 19.40 6.96 -8.02
C ASN A 221 19.97 8.22 -8.69
N ASN A 222 19.10 9.15 -9.08
CA ASN A 222 19.46 10.38 -9.79
C ASN A 222 20.36 10.12 -11.02
N GLY A 223 20.04 9.07 -11.80
CA GLY A 223 20.78 8.67 -12.99
C GLY A 223 22.05 7.86 -12.73
N LYS A 224 22.55 7.78 -11.49
CA LYS A 224 23.70 6.93 -11.14
C LYS A 224 23.24 5.53 -10.76
N MET A 225 23.79 4.51 -11.41
CA MET A 225 23.51 3.11 -11.07
C MET A 225 23.98 2.79 -9.64
N ILE A 226 23.08 2.21 -8.85
CA ILE A 226 23.35 1.75 -7.47
C ILE A 226 23.25 0.22 -7.36
N ILE A 227 22.54 -0.41 -8.30
CA ILE A 227 22.50 -1.85 -8.51
C ILE A 227 22.50 -2.07 -10.03
N GLU A 228 23.38 -2.95 -10.51
CA GLU A 228 23.45 -3.35 -11.92
C GLU A 228 23.23 -4.86 -12.05
N ASN A 229 22.38 -5.25 -13.00
CA ASN A 229 22.12 -6.65 -13.40
C ASN A 229 21.92 -7.61 -12.22
N PHE A 230 21.20 -7.16 -11.20
CA PHE A 230 20.94 -7.95 -10.02
C PHE A 230 19.84 -8.96 -10.29
N ARG A 231 20.20 -10.24 -10.18
CA ARG A 231 19.25 -11.33 -10.15
C ARG A 231 18.46 -11.28 -8.85
N VAL A 232 17.16 -11.09 -8.97
CA VAL A 232 16.27 -10.99 -7.82
C VAL A 232 16.05 -12.38 -7.23
N THR A 233 16.14 -12.49 -5.91
CA THR A 233 15.89 -13.72 -5.16
C THR A 233 14.93 -13.40 -4.01
N LYS A 234 14.44 -14.43 -3.31
CA LYS A 234 13.64 -14.26 -2.08
C LYS A 234 14.43 -13.62 -0.95
N GLU A 235 15.76 -13.66 -0.99
CA GLU A 235 16.59 -12.97 -0.03
C GLU A 235 16.56 -11.46 -0.28
N LYS A 236 16.30 -10.69 0.78
CA LYS A 236 16.19 -9.24 0.70
C LYS A 236 17.55 -8.59 0.51
N LYS A 237 17.77 -7.98 -0.65
CA LYS A 237 18.89 -7.05 -0.84
C LYS A 237 18.53 -5.70 -0.21
N LYS A 238 19.41 -5.21 0.67
CA LYS A 238 19.28 -3.93 1.38
C LYS A 238 20.22 -2.88 0.79
N LEU A 239 19.72 -1.68 0.58
CA LEU A 239 20.48 -0.50 0.17
C LEU A 239 20.17 0.66 1.11
N ASN A 240 21.17 1.49 1.38
CA ASN A 240 20.99 2.78 2.02
C ASN A 240 21.27 3.87 1.00
N ILE A 241 20.32 4.77 0.81
CA ILE A 241 20.38 5.85 -0.18
C ILE A 241 20.36 7.17 0.59
N ASP A 242 21.42 7.97 0.41
CA ASP A 242 21.45 9.34 0.92
C ASP A 242 20.61 10.24 0.00
N LEU A 243 19.64 10.93 0.58
CA LEU A 243 18.72 11.81 -0.13
C LEU A 243 19.33 13.21 -0.18
N LYS A 244 20.06 13.47 -1.26
CA LYS A 244 20.83 14.72 -1.40
C LYS A 244 19.97 15.89 -1.87
N ASN A 245 18.95 15.59 -2.68
CA ASN A 245 18.10 16.59 -3.31
C ASN A 245 16.73 16.67 -2.60
N SER A 246 15.98 17.75 -2.86
CA SER A 246 14.56 17.86 -2.46
C SER A 246 13.72 16.74 -3.07
N ILE A 247 14.05 16.34 -4.31
CA ILE A 247 13.47 15.22 -5.04
C ILE A 247 14.61 14.28 -5.47
N ASN A 248 14.54 13.00 -5.07
CA ASN A 248 15.47 11.98 -5.53
C ASN A 248 14.73 10.98 -6.42
N ILE A 249 15.26 10.71 -7.60
CA ILE A 249 14.62 9.88 -8.62
C ILE A 249 15.22 8.48 -8.55
N ILE A 250 14.43 7.53 -8.05
CA ILE A 250 14.78 6.11 -8.10
C ILE A 250 14.15 5.51 -9.34
N LYS A 251 14.97 5.03 -10.27
CA LYS A 251 14.50 4.35 -11.49
C LYS A 251 14.81 2.87 -11.40
N ILE A 252 13.78 2.05 -11.55
CA ILE A 252 13.85 0.59 -11.57
C ILE A 252 13.74 0.14 -13.01
N ILE A 253 14.73 -0.61 -13.49
CA ILE A 253 14.81 -1.07 -14.86
C ILE A 253 14.72 -2.59 -14.85
N ASN A 254 13.79 -3.14 -15.62
CA ASN A 254 13.74 -4.58 -15.83
C ASN A 254 14.68 -4.95 -16.97
N ILE A 255 15.76 -5.67 -16.64
CA ILE A 255 16.75 -6.13 -17.61
C ILE A 255 16.29 -7.44 -18.25
N SER A 256 15.70 -8.34 -17.46
CA SER A 256 15.09 -9.57 -17.95
C SER A 256 13.96 -9.99 -17.03
N ALA A 257 12.81 -10.35 -17.60
CA ALA A 257 11.63 -10.82 -16.85
C ALA A 257 11.66 -12.33 -16.52
N GLY A 258 12.82 -12.98 -16.71
CA GLY A 258 12.95 -14.41 -16.49
C GLY A 258 12.03 -15.24 -17.40
N LYS A 259 11.36 -16.24 -16.83
CA LYS A 259 10.43 -17.12 -17.58
C LYS A 259 9.04 -16.50 -17.77
N LEU A 260 8.71 -15.46 -17.01
CA LEU A 260 7.42 -14.77 -17.10
C LEU A 260 7.54 -13.48 -17.93
N LYS A 261 6.40 -12.89 -18.30
CA LYS A 261 6.37 -11.69 -19.16
C LYS A 261 6.68 -10.38 -18.42
N THR A 262 6.59 -10.39 -17.10
CA THR A 262 6.84 -9.24 -16.24
C THR A 262 7.60 -9.71 -15.02
N ASN A 263 8.47 -8.86 -14.46
CA ASN A 263 9.14 -9.19 -13.22
C ASN A 263 8.16 -9.28 -12.04
N THR A 264 8.56 -10.00 -10.98
CA THR A 264 7.85 -10.15 -9.71
C THR A 264 8.62 -9.54 -8.54
N THR A 265 9.33 -8.45 -8.84
CA THR A 265 10.15 -7.72 -7.88
C THR A 265 9.28 -6.89 -6.95
N LYS A 266 9.49 -7.04 -5.64
CA LYS A 266 8.91 -6.19 -4.62
C LYS A 266 9.96 -5.27 -4.02
N ILE A 267 9.57 -4.03 -3.82
CA ILE A 267 10.40 -2.97 -3.27
C ILE A 267 9.74 -2.42 -2.02
N LYS A 268 10.53 -2.21 -0.97
CA LYS A 268 10.10 -1.57 0.26
C LYS A 268 11.03 -0.43 0.64
N LEU A 269 10.43 0.73 0.85
CA LEU A 269 11.08 1.95 1.27
C LEU A 269 10.71 2.23 2.71
N TYR A 270 11.72 2.36 3.57
CA TYR A 270 11.52 2.57 5.01
C TYR A 270 11.62 4.05 5.36
N ASP A 271 10.60 4.57 6.04
CA ASP A 271 10.51 5.97 6.44
C ASP A 271 10.03 6.12 7.89
N TYR A 272 10.94 6.00 8.86
CA TYR A 272 10.76 6.15 10.31
C TYR A 272 9.46 5.58 10.93
N ARG A 273 8.30 6.21 10.67
CA ARG A 273 6.96 5.83 11.15
C ARG A 273 6.10 5.06 10.14
N ARG A 274 6.47 5.06 8.86
CA ARG A 274 5.70 4.49 7.74
C ARG A 274 6.62 3.84 6.72
N ASP A 275 6.13 2.80 6.07
CA ASP A 275 6.85 2.14 4.98
C ASP A 275 6.01 2.19 3.72
N TYR A 276 6.64 2.45 2.58
CA TYR A 276 6.04 2.30 1.26
C TYR A 276 6.48 0.96 0.67
N GLU A 277 5.53 0.14 0.22
CA GLU A 277 5.79 -1.16 -0.38
C GLU A 277 5.07 -1.24 -1.72
N VAL A 278 5.79 -1.65 -2.76
CA VAL A 278 5.27 -1.71 -4.13
C VAL A 278 5.75 -2.96 -4.86
N LEU A 279 4.86 -3.57 -5.62
CA LEU A 279 5.17 -4.62 -6.57
C LEU A 279 5.45 -3.99 -7.94
N ALA A 280 6.65 -4.20 -8.47
CA ALA A 280 7.00 -3.78 -9.83
C ALA A 280 6.52 -4.85 -10.82
N ASN A 281 5.69 -4.45 -11.78
CA ASN A 281 5.23 -5.28 -12.90
C ASN A 281 5.74 -4.65 -14.20
N LEU A 282 7.03 -4.86 -14.49
CA LEU A 282 7.72 -4.22 -15.59
C LEU A 282 7.96 -5.22 -16.71
N GLU A 283 7.71 -4.79 -17.94
CA GLU A 283 8.10 -5.51 -19.16
C GLU A 283 9.62 -5.45 -19.34
N GLU A 284 10.19 -6.43 -20.02
CA GLU A 284 11.63 -6.47 -20.31
C GLU A 284 12.10 -5.23 -21.07
N GLY A 285 13.22 -4.65 -20.64
CA GLY A 285 13.77 -3.40 -21.17
C GLY A 285 13.02 -2.13 -20.76
N LYS A 286 11.89 -2.24 -20.05
CA LYS A 286 11.13 -1.09 -19.56
C LYS A 286 11.51 -0.74 -18.13
N SER A 287 11.02 0.41 -17.68
CA SER A 287 11.34 0.95 -16.36
C SER A 287 10.14 1.64 -15.73
N ALA A 288 10.17 1.78 -14.41
CA ALA A 288 9.29 2.66 -13.65
C ALA A 288 10.10 3.61 -12.77
N ILE A 289 9.47 4.71 -12.36
CA ILE A 289 10.11 5.77 -11.59
C ILE A 289 9.40 5.95 -10.25
N ILE A 290 10.18 6.02 -9.18
CA ILE A 290 9.74 6.43 -7.85
C ILE A 290 10.43 7.76 -7.53
N ASN A 291 9.66 8.84 -7.51
CA ASN A 291 10.09 10.14 -7.03
C ASN A 291 10.02 10.15 -5.51
N ILE A 292 11.17 10.25 -4.86
CA ILE A 292 11.27 10.37 -3.41
C ILE A 292 11.25 11.86 -3.06
N ILE A 293 10.16 12.30 -2.45
CA ILE A 293 9.93 13.69 -2.07
C ILE A 293 10.07 13.81 -0.56
N LYS A 294 10.86 14.76 -0.09
CA LYS A 294 10.95 15.03 1.34
C LYS A 294 9.68 15.76 1.81
N ALA A 295 8.97 15.18 2.77
CA ALA A 295 7.88 15.85 3.48
C ALA A 295 8.47 16.93 4.39
N ASN A 296 7.83 18.11 4.41
CA ASN A 296 8.22 19.24 5.27
C ASN A 296 7.78 19.04 6.72
#